data_AF-V5AAW5-F1
#
_entry.id   AF-V5AAW5-F1
#
_cell.length_a   1.000
_cell.length_b   1.000
_cell.length_c   1.000
_cell.angle_alpha   90.00
_cell.angle_beta   90.00
_cell.angle_gamma   90.00
#
_symmetry.space_group_name_H-M   'P 1'
#
loop_
_entity.id
_entity.type
_entity.pdbx_description
1 polymer ?
#
loop_
_entity_poly.entity_id
_entity_poly.type
_entity_poly.pdbx_seq_one_letter_code
_entity_poly.pdbx_strand_id
1 'polypeptide(L)'
;MHTPNRAWPGFCGTGFRTGDGREEHARRPQKPRHADRCRLTEAEDGYSNSDREYVTDGGHDEDHGHEHEHEHEHGDSHDGDSGHDHDGHHAHDRASVSVAVMTVSSSRSLDADPSGDYIEDALQDAGHEVATRELVTDDFDTVQNQIDEYVGRADIDAVVTSGGTGVTPDDITPEAALPLFDKQLPGFGELFRRLSTEEVGTRTVGSRALAGVAEDTLVFCIPGSRNAAQLGIEEVILPEVGHLVGLAAPDDHD
;
A
#
# COMPACT_ATOMS: atom_id res chain seq x y z
N MET A 1 46.99 6.46 49.01
CA MET A 1 46.03 5.37 48.73
C MET A 1 46.31 4.86 47.33
N HIS A 2 46.70 3.58 47.24
CA HIS A 2 46.79 2.68 46.08
C HIS A 2 47.04 3.21 44.65
N THR A 3 48.29 3.00 44.20
CA THR A 3 48.79 2.70 42.84
C THR A 3 48.25 1.35 42.27
N PRO A 4 48.62 0.87 41.04
CA PRO A 4 48.93 1.53 39.76
C PRO A 4 48.46 0.76 38.47
N ASN A 5 48.59 1.46 37.34
CA ASN A 5 49.11 1.06 36.01
C ASN A 5 49.57 -0.41 35.78
N ARG A 6 49.11 -1.06 34.68
CA ARG A 6 49.86 -2.13 33.97
C ARG A 6 49.66 -2.10 32.45
N ALA A 7 50.80 -1.94 31.78
CA ALA A 7 51.02 -2.17 30.36
C ALA A 7 51.07 -3.67 30.01
N TRP A 8 50.75 -3.98 28.75
CA TRP A 8 50.91 -5.31 28.14
C TRP A 8 52.27 -5.41 27.42
N PRO A 9 52.99 -6.54 27.51
CA PRO A 9 54.25 -6.72 26.79
C PRO A 9 54.03 -7.31 25.40
N GLY A 10 54.81 -6.83 24.44
CA GLY A 10 55.02 -7.51 23.16
C GLY A 10 56.00 -8.68 23.30
N PHE A 11 55.87 -9.65 22.40
CA PHE A 11 56.97 -10.55 22.05
C PHE A 11 57.00 -10.79 20.54
N CYS A 12 58.22 -10.86 20.04
CA CYS A 12 58.66 -10.83 18.65
C CYS A 12 58.98 -12.24 18.16
N GLY A 13 58.83 -12.48 16.84
CA GLY A 13 59.83 -13.24 16.09
C GLY A 13 59.35 -14.37 15.17
N THR A 14 59.54 -14.13 13.85
CA THR A 14 60.00 -15.07 12.79
C THR A 14 59.20 -16.37 12.54
N GLY A 15 58.75 -16.76 11.34
CA GLY A 15 59.02 -16.37 9.97
C GLY A 15 58.92 -17.65 9.11
N PHE A 16 58.12 -17.68 8.04
CA PHE A 16 58.29 -18.63 6.94
C PHE A 16 57.59 -18.12 5.67
N ARG A 17 58.34 -18.06 4.57
CA ARG A 17 57.86 -17.79 3.20
C ARG A 17 57.44 -19.11 2.57
N THR A 18 56.40 -19.11 1.73
CA THR A 18 56.44 -19.57 0.31
C THR A 18 55.04 -19.54 -0.33
N GLY A 19 55.00 -19.22 -1.64
CA GLY A 19 53.92 -19.53 -2.60
C GLY A 19 52.97 -18.36 -2.85
N ASP A 20 53.21 -17.51 -3.85
CA ASP A 20 52.89 -17.70 -5.29
C ASP A 20 51.37 -17.62 -5.56
N GLY A 21 50.95 -16.62 -6.33
CA GLY A 21 49.55 -16.43 -6.69
C GLY A 21 49.15 -15.01 -7.09
N ARG A 22 49.66 -14.55 -8.23
CA ARG A 22 49.03 -13.62 -9.21
C ARG A 22 48.16 -12.47 -8.68
N GLU A 23 48.69 -11.25 -8.81
CA GLU A 23 47.92 -10.01 -8.83
C GLU A 23 46.97 -9.98 -10.04
N GLU A 24 45.66 -10.04 -9.79
CA GLU A 24 44.63 -9.77 -10.80
C GLU A 24 44.19 -8.31 -10.68
N HIS A 25 44.60 -7.51 -11.67
CA HIS A 25 44.16 -6.13 -11.85
C HIS A 25 42.64 -6.07 -12.07
N ALA A 26 41.91 -5.59 -11.07
CA ALA A 26 40.50 -5.25 -11.18
C ALA A 26 40.27 -4.20 -12.28
N ARG A 27 39.70 -4.65 -13.41
CA ARG A 27 39.19 -3.78 -14.47
C ARG A 27 37.86 -3.17 -14.01
N ARG A 28 37.83 -1.83 -13.96
CA ARG A 28 36.61 -1.04 -13.72
C ARG A 28 35.55 -1.36 -14.79
N PRO A 29 34.30 -1.67 -14.44
CA PRO A 29 33.23 -1.72 -15.43
C PRO A 29 32.91 -0.31 -15.93
N GLN A 30 32.92 -0.17 -17.25
CA GLN A 30 32.59 1.05 -17.99
C GLN A 30 31.07 1.26 -18.01
N LYS A 31 30.63 2.49 -17.72
CA LYS A 31 29.24 2.93 -17.90
C LYS A 31 28.87 2.91 -19.39
N PRO A 32 27.75 2.30 -19.81
CA PRO A 32 27.21 2.56 -21.13
C PRO A 32 26.56 3.96 -21.16
N ARG A 33 27.01 4.78 -22.10
CA ARG A 33 26.39 6.04 -22.53
C ARG A 33 25.52 5.75 -23.76
N HIS A 34 24.30 6.30 -23.78
CA HIS A 34 23.47 6.76 -24.92
C HIS A 34 22.00 6.59 -24.48
N ALA A 35 21.20 7.64 -24.18
CA ALA A 35 20.87 8.87 -24.91
C ALA A 35 20.09 8.63 -26.21
N ASP A 36 18.76 8.60 -26.09
CA ASP A 36 17.75 8.97 -27.11
C ASP A 36 16.54 9.53 -26.34
N ARG A 37 16.39 10.85 -26.17
CA ARG A 37 15.89 11.87 -27.12
C ARG A 37 14.38 11.75 -27.41
N CYS A 38 13.53 12.08 -26.43
CA CYS A 38 12.16 12.52 -26.70
C CYS A 38 12.10 14.06 -26.69
N ARG A 39 11.67 14.60 -27.83
CA ARG A 39 11.51 16.03 -28.11
C ARG A 39 10.36 16.61 -27.29
N LEU A 40 10.64 17.76 -26.69
CA LEU A 40 9.67 18.76 -26.27
C LEU A 40 8.94 19.30 -27.51
N THR A 41 7.61 19.39 -27.42
CA THR A 41 6.84 20.36 -28.21
C THR A 41 6.22 21.34 -27.23
N GLU A 42 6.69 22.57 -27.32
CA GLU A 42 6.17 23.75 -26.64
C GLU A 42 4.76 24.05 -27.19
N ALA A 43 3.81 24.26 -26.28
CA ALA A 43 2.54 24.92 -26.58
C ALA A 43 2.37 26.02 -25.53
N GLU A 44 2.84 27.21 -25.89
CA GLU A 44 2.46 28.45 -25.23
C GLU A 44 1.10 28.86 -25.78
N ASP A 45 0.12 29.03 -24.91
CA ASP A 45 -1.02 29.91 -25.19
C ASP A 45 -1.48 30.53 -23.86
N GLY A 46 -1.16 31.82 -23.73
CA GLY A 46 -1.61 32.65 -22.62
C GLY A 46 -3.09 32.98 -22.73
N TYR A 47 -3.75 33.06 -21.58
CA TYR A 47 -5.01 33.80 -21.47
C TYR A 47 -4.94 34.79 -20.31
N SER A 48 -4.96 36.06 -20.70
CA SER A 48 -5.12 37.23 -19.85
C SER A 48 -6.57 37.39 -19.44
N ASN A 49 -6.75 37.88 -18.21
CA ASN A 49 -7.98 38.34 -17.59
C ASN A 49 -8.76 39.35 -18.44
N SER A 50 -10.10 39.28 -18.39
CA SER A 50 -10.95 40.48 -18.50
C SER A 50 -12.31 40.25 -17.86
N ASP A 51 -12.57 41.10 -16.86
CA ASP A 51 -13.85 41.59 -16.35
C ASP A 51 -15.09 41.34 -17.22
N ARG A 52 -16.19 40.90 -16.58
CA ARG A 52 -17.54 41.40 -16.90
C ARG A 52 -18.58 41.09 -15.81
N GLU A 53 -18.88 42.16 -15.09
CA GLU A 53 -20.13 42.66 -14.54
C GLU A 53 -21.36 41.74 -14.35
N TYR A 54 -21.90 41.89 -13.14
CA TYR A 54 -23.25 41.55 -12.70
C TYR A 54 -24.32 42.26 -13.53
N VAL A 55 -25.35 41.52 -13.94
CA VAL A 55 -26.64 42.10 -14.32
C VAL A 55 -27.75 41.36 -13.57
N THR A 56 -28.47 42.14 -12.78
CA THR A 56 -29.73 41.81 -12.11
C THR A 56 -30.90 42.09 -13.05
N ASP A 57 -31.83 41.15 -13.15
CA ASP A 57 -33.25 41.36 -13.51
C ASP A 57 -33.95 40.04 -13.13
N GLY A 58 -35.06 39.94 -12.40
CA GLY A 58 -36.19 40.84 -12.24
C GLY A 58 -37.45 40.01 -12.47
N GLY A 59 -38.14 39.66 -11.37
CA GLY A 59 -39.57 39.30 -11.22
C GLY A 59 -40.30 38.39 -12.23
N HIS A 60 -41.04 37.41 -11.70
CA HIS A 60 -42.51 37.42 -11.78
C HIS A 60 -43.11 36.41 -10.79
N ASP A 61 -44.01 36.94 -9.96
CA ASP A 61 -45.04 36.21 -9.22
C ASP A 61 -45.95 35.43 -10.17
N GLU A 62 -46.48 34.30 -9.72
CA GLU A 62 -47.93 34.00 -9.75
C GLU A 62 -48.22 32.69 -9.02
N ASP A 63 -48.73 32.87 -7.81
CA ASP A 63 -49.58 31.98 -7.04
C ASP A 63 -50.85 31.63 -7.85
N HIS A 64 -51.16 30.35 -8.03
CA HIS A 64 -52.51 29.77 -8.18
C HIS A 64 -52.45 28.25 -8.37
N GLY A 65 -53.32 27.50 -7.67
CA GLY A 65 -53.59 26.08 -7.99
C GLY A 65 -53.97 25.23 -6.77
N HIS A 66 -55.15 25.44 -6.18
CA HIS A 66 -56.33 24.58 -6.36
C HIS A 66 -56.22 23.18 -5.74
N GLU A 67 -56.89 23.04 -4.58
CA GLU A 67 -57.33 21.79 -3.99
C GLU A 67 -58.31 21.07 -4.93
N HIS A 68 -57.99 19.84 -5.30
CA HIS A 68 -58.94 18.89 -5.88
C HIS A 68 -58.68 17.49 -5.33
N GLU A 69 -59.58 17.07 -4.44
CA GLU A 69 -59.77 15.69 -4.04
C GLU A 69 -60.28 14.89 -5.25
N HIS A 70 -59.53 13.87 -5.65
CA HIS A 70 -59.99 12.85 -6.59
C HIS A 70 -59.60 11.47 -6.08
N GLU A 71 -60.61 10.76 -5.58
CA GLU A 71 -60.59 9.30 -5.42
C GLU A 71 -60.52 8.66 -6.81
N HIS A 72 -59.47 7.86 -7.04
CA HIS A 72 -59.40 6.93 -8.15
C HIS A 72 -58.87 5.59 -7.66
N GLU A 73 -59.80 4.65 -7.44
CA GLU A 73 -59.51 3.22 -7.47
C GLU A 73 -59.17 2.81 -8.91
N HIS A 74 -57.92 2.40 -9.14
CA HIS A 74 -57.56 1.54 -10.25
C HIS A 74 -56.54 0.52 -9.74
N GLY A 75 -57.00 -0.72 -9.59
CA GLY A 75 -56.11 -1.86 -9.53
C GLY A 75 -55.53 -2.12 -10.92
N ASP A 76 -54.23 -2.35 -10.98
CA ASP A 76 -53.67 -3.35 -11.88
C ASP A 76 -52.32 -3.81 -11.33
N SER A 77 -52.28 -5.13 -11.13
CA SER A 77 -51.15 -5.98 -10.82
C SER A 77 -49.93 -5.70 -11.69
N HIS A 78 -48.80 -5.37 -11.06
CA HIS A 78 -47.47 -5.79 -11.52
C HIS A 78 -46.63 -6.11 -10.28
N ASP A 79 -46.83 -7.33 -9.75
CA ASP A 79 -45.84 -8.03 -8.93
C ASP A 79 -44.63 -8.36 -9.83
N GLY A 80 -43.82 -7.34 -10.08
CA GLY A 80 -42.48 -7.47 -10.64
C GLY A 80 -41.50 -7.53 -9.49
N ASP A 81 -41.58 -8.60 -8.71
CA ASP A 81 -40.52 -9.04 -7.82
C ASP A 81 -39.28 -9.33 -8.67
N SER A 82 -38.52 -8.27 -8.90
CA SER A 82 -37.15 -8.34 -9.40
C SER A 82 -36.25 -8.21 -8.17
N GLY A 83 -36.40 -9.18 -7.27
CA GLY A 83 -35.29 -9.66 -6.46
C GLY A 83 -34.19 -10.10 -7.41
N HIS A 84 -33.36 -9.14 -7.86
CA HIS A 84 -32.02 -9.47 -8.26
C HIS A 84 -31.31 -9.88 -6.97
N ASP A 85 -31.36 -11.18 -6.71
CA ASP A 85 -30.52 -11.83 -5.73
C ASP A 85 -29.06 -11.49 -6.08
N HIS A 86 -28.54 -10.45 -5.42
CA HIS A 86 -27.13 -10.07 -5.45
C HIS A 86 -26.26 -11.06 -4.65
N ASP A 87 -26.79 -12.24 -4.30
CA ASP A 87 -26.18 -13.23 -3.41
C ASP A 87 -25.12 -14.12 -4.11
N GLY A 88 -24.85 -13.90 -5.40
CA GLY A 88 -23.88 -14.69 -6.17
C GLY A 88 -22.41 -14.27 -6.03
N HIS A 89 -22.10 -13.13 -5.41
CA HIS A 89 -20.73 -12.60 -5.37
C HIS A 89 -19.90 -13.03 -4.15
N HIS A 90 -20.53 -13.61 -3.12
CA HIS A 90 -19.85 -14.08 -1.91
C HIS A 90 -19.42 -15.56 -1.96
N ALA A 91 -19.63 -16.23 -3.10
CA ALA A 91 -19.32 -17.65 -3.23
C ALA A 91 -17.81 -17.96 -3.08
N HIS A 92 -16.97 -16.95 -3.24
CA HIS A 92 -15.51 -17.07 -3.23
C HIS A 92 -14.88 -16.58 -1.91
N ASP A 93 -15.66 -16.08 -0.95
CA ASP A 93 -15.12 -15.47 0.27
C ASP A 93 -14.35 -16.49 1.12
N ARG A 94 -13.10 -16.17 1.43
CA ARG A 94 -12.27 -16.98 2.33
C ARG A 94 -12.49 -16.58 3.78
N ALA A 95 -12.94 -17.54 4.59
CA ALA A 95 -13.17 -17.34 6.02
C ALA A 95 -11.87 -17.10 6.83
N SER A 96 -10.73 -17.58 6.32
CA SER A 96 -9.41 -17.36 6.88
C SER A 96 -8.40 -17.26 5.74
N VAL A 97 -7.38 -16.42 5.92
CA VAL A 97 -6.30 -16.18 4.97
C VAL A 97 -4.98 -16.17 5.73
N SER A 98 -3.91 -16.54 5.06
CA SER A 98 -2.55 -16.49 5.59
C SER A 98 -1.84 -15.22 5.13
N VAL A 99 -1.34 -14.44 6.09
CA VAL A 99 -0.82 -13.09 5.86
C VAL A 99 0.65 -12.98 6.26
N ALA A 100 1.46 -12.39 5.39
CA ALA A 100 2.81 -11.92 5.71
C ALA A 100 2.76 -10.48 6.21
N VAL A 101 3.33 -10.21 7.38
CA VAL A 101 3.42 -8.86 7.94
C VAL A 101 4.85 -8.34 7.82
N MET A 102 5.03 -7.20 7.16
CA MET A 102 6.33 -6.62 6.92
C MET A 102 6.41 -5.17 7.40
N THR A 103 7.26 -4.89 8.38
CA THR A 103 7.55 -3.51 8.78
C THR A 103 8.76 -2.99 8.02
N VAL A 104 8.61 -1.84 7.36
CA VAL A 104 9.71 -1.15 6.65
C VAL A 104 10.19 0.01 7.51
N SER A 105 11.38 -0.11 8.10
CA SER A 105 11.96 0.92 8.96
C SER A 105 13.46 0.77 9.16
N SER A 106 14.19 1.89 9.09
CA SER A 106 15.60 1.97 9.49
C SER A 106 15.84 2.22 10.99
N SER A 107 14.80 2.50 11.78
CA SER A 107 14.93 2.93 13.19
C SER A 107 14.23 2.03 14.21
N ARG A 108 13.34 1.15 13.76
CA ARG A 108 12.64 0.20 14.63
C ARG A 108 13.38 -1.14 14.71
N SER A 109 12.98 -1.93 15.69
CA SER A 109 13.30 -3.35 15.83
C SER A 109 11.99 -4.12 16.06
N LEU A 110 11.99 -5.44 15.88
CA LEU A 110 10.81 -6.27 16.14
C LEU A 110 10.29 -6.09 17.58
N ASP A 111 11.17 -5.98 18.57
CA ASP A 111 10.78 -5.71 19.98
C ASP A 111 10.22 -4.29 20.22
N ALA A 112 10.29 -3.40 19.22
CA ALA A 112 9.91 -2.00 19.31
C ALA A 112 9.14 -1.57 18.05
N ASP A 113 8.19 -2.39 17.62
CA ASP A 113 7.38 -2.17 16.44
C ASP A 113 5.87 -2.22 16.75
N PRO A 114 5.33 -1.14 17.34
CA PRO A 114 3.93 -1.10 17.72
C PRO A 114 2.99 -1.20 16.50
N SER A 115 3.40 -0.81 15.30
CA SER A 115 2.52 -0.97 14.12
C SER A 115 2.44 -2.44 13.71
N GLY A 116 3.56 -3.15 13.63
CA GLY A 116 3.55 -4.58 13.32
C GLY A 116 2.85 -5.40 14.40
N ASP A 117 3.07 -5.10 15.69
CA ASP A 117 2.37 -5.76 16.80
C ASP A 117 0.86 -5.62 16.65
N TYR A 118 0.40 -4.43 16.25
CA TYR A 118 -1.03 -4.21 16.02
C TYR A 118 -1.60 -5.08 14.91
N ILE A 119 -0.91 -5.09 13.77
CA ILE A 119 -1.38 -5.74 12.56
C ILE A 119 -1.49 -7.23 12.83
N GLU A 120 -0.46 -7.80 13.48
CA GLU A 120 -0.44 -9.19 13.91
C GLU A 120 -1.61 -9.52 14.84
N ASP A 121 -1.78 -8.76 15.92
CA ASP A 121 -2.88 -8.97 16.89
C ASP A 121 -4.25 -8.89 16.21
N ALA A 122 -4.50 -7.85 15.41
CA ALA A 122 -5.79 -7.62 14.77
C ALA A 122 -6.14 -8.68 13.72
N LEU A 123 -5.16 -9.16 12.95
CA LEU A 123 -5.34 -10.27 12.01
C LEU A 123 -5.69 -11.56 12.74
N GLN A 124 -4.96 -11.88 13.81
CA GLN A 124 -5.19 -13.09 14.61
C GLN A 124 -6.55 -13.06 15.33
N ASP A 125 -6.92 -11.92 15.91
CA ASP A 125 -8.21 -11.71 16.56
C ASP A 125 -9.39 -11.86 15.59
N ALA A 126 -9.20 -11.52 14.32
CA ALA A 126 -10.17 -11.71 13.24
C ALA A 126 -10.22 -13.16 12.70
N GLY A 127 -9.33 -14.05 13.15
CA GLY A 127 -9.28 -15.45 12.73
C GLY A 127 -8.43 -15.72 11.48
N HIS A 128 -7.60 -14.77 11.07
CA HIS A 128 -6.58 -14.96 10.03
C HIS A 128 -5.28 -15.52 10.62
N GLU A 129 -4.46 -16.14 9.77
CA GLU A 129 -3.14 -16.63 10.15
C GLU A 129 -2.07 -15.59 9.80
N VAL A 130 -1.08 -15.42 10.67
CA VAL A 130 0.13 -14.65 10.36
C VAL A 130 1.26 -15.64 10.10
N ALA A 131 1.50 -15.98 8.83
CA ALA A 131 2.49 -16.98 8.45
C ALA A 131 3.93 -16.53 8.73
N THR A 132 4.18 -15.23 8.59
CA THR A 132 5.46 -14.64 8.95
C THR A 132 5.31 -13.18 9.31
N ARG A 133 6.19 -12.71 10.18
CA ARG A 133 6.34 -11.31 10.54
C ARG A 133 7.81 -10.93 10.53
N GLU A 134 8.15 -9.92 9.74
CA GLU A 134 9.53 -9.44 9.61
C GLU A 134 9.63 -7.92 9.59
N LEU A 135 10.85 -7.43 9.88
CA LEU A 135 11.21 -6.03 9.78
C LEU A 135 12.42 -5.89 8.87
N VAL A 136 12.29 -5.05 7.85
CA VAL A 136 13.32 -4.79 6.85
C VAL A 136 13.70 -3.31 6.82
N THR A 137 14.92 -3.04 6.35
CA THR A 137 15.38 -1.66 6.11
C THR A 137 14.68 -1.05 4.89
N ASP A 138 14.61 0.27 4.87
CA ASP A 138 13.96 1.12 3.86
C ASP A 138 14.77 1.26 2.54
N ASP A 139 15.47 0.21 2.14
CA ASP A 139 16.21 0.14 0.88
C ASP A 139 15.36 -0.52 -0.21
N PHE A 140 15.39 0.03 -1.43
CA PHE A 140 14.55 -0.40 -2.53
C PHE A 140 14.68 -1.89 -2.85
N ASP A 141 15.91 -2.38 -3.02
CA ASP A 141 16.15 -3.78 -3.38
C ASP A 141 15.70 -4.69 -2.24
N THR A 142 15.93 -4.28 -0.99
CA THR A 142 15.51 -5.04 0.19
C THR A 142 13.99 -5.18 0.24
N VAL A 143 13.25 -4.07 0.11
CA VAL A 143 11.78 -4.08 0.17
C VAL A 143 11.18 -4.83 -1.01
N GLN A 144 11.67 -4.60 -2.23
CA GLN A 144 11.14 -5.25 -3.43
C GLN A 144 11.36 -6.76 -3.39
N ASN A 145 12.59 -7.21 -3.07
CA ASN A 145 12.90 -8.64 -3.01
C ASN A 145 12.09 -9.35 -1.91
N GLN A 146 11.85 -8.70 -0.77
CA GLN A 146 11.08 -9.31 0.30
C GLN A 146 9.60 -9.48 -0.07
N ILE A 147 9.00 -8.49 -0.75
CA ILE A 147 7.63 -8.61 -1.25
C ILE A 147 7.55 -9.72 -2.30
N ASP A 148 8.49 -9.75 -3.25
CA ASP A 148 8.59 -10.78 -4.30
C ASP A 148 8.73 -12.19 -3.70
N GLU A 149 9.55 -12.35 -2.65
CA GLU A 149 9.69 -13.62 -1.93
C GLU A 149 8.38 -14.06 -1.28
N TYR A 150 7.62 -13.14 -0.68
CA TYR A 150 6.33 -13.47 -0.08
C TYR A 150 5.26 -13.79 -1.13
N VAL A 151 5.27 -13.10 -2.27
CA VAL A 151 4.38 -13.39 -3.40
C VAL A 151 4.66 -14.80 -3.95
N GLY A 152 5.92 -15.21 -4.04
CA GLY A 152 6.29 -16.56 -4.51
C GLY A 152 6.01 -17.70 -3.51
N ARG A 153 5.52 -17.40 -2.31
CA ARG A 153 5.29 -18.39 -1.25
C ARG A 153 3.85 -18.91 -1.27
N ALA A 154 3.70 -20.21 -1.54
CA ALA A 154 2.40 -20.88 -1.59
C ALA A 154 1.63 -20.91 -0.25
N ASP A 155 2.26 -20.55 0.86
CA ASP A 155 1.64 -20.45 2.19
C ASP A 155 1.20 -19.01 2.54
N ILE A 156 1.27 -18.05 1.61
CA ILE A 156 0.91 -16.65 1.83
C ILE A 156 -0.17 -16.24 0.81
N ASP A 157 -1.35 -15.87 1.31
CA ASP A 157 -2.45 -15.35 0.49
C ASP A 157 -2.38 -13.81 0.34
N ALA A 158 -1.82 -13.13 1.35
CA ALA A 158 -1.70 -11.67 1.35
C ALA A 158 -0.43 -11.17 2.07
N VAL A 159 0.04 -10.00 1.66
CA VAL A 159 1.15 -9.26 2.26
C VAL A 159 0.65 -7.91 2.76
N VAL A 160 0.94 -7.57 4.01
CA VAL A 160 0.69 -6.25 4.58
C VAL A 160 2.00 -5.62 4.98
N THR A 161 2.37 -4.52 4.32
CA THR A 161 3.57 -3.74 4.65
C THR A 161 3.20 -2.48 5.43
N SER A 162 3.92 -2.17 6.51
CA SER A 162 3.76 -0.91 7.27
C SER A 162 5.07 -0.11 7.27
N GLY A 163 5.03 1.09 6.66
CA GLY A 163 6.19 1.99 6.60
C GLY A 163 6.75 2.23 5.19
N GLY A 164 7.69 3.19 5.09
CA GLY A 164 8.35 3.56 3.84
C GLY A 164 7.45 4.18 2.76
N THR A 165 6.26 4.68 3.11
CA THR A 165 5.30 5.30 2.18
C THR A 165 5.19 6.82 2.31
N GLY A 166 6.00 7.46 3.14
CA GLY A 166 6.05 8.92 3.29
C GLY A 166 6.64 9.65 2.07
N VAL A 167 7.09 10.89 2.23
CA VAL A 167 7.62 11.71 1.11
C VAL A 167 9.13 11.98 1.24
N THR A 168 9.80 11.32 2.18
CA THR A 168 11.25 11.43 2.34
C THR A 168 11.97 10.57 1.30
N PRO A 169 13.27 10.82 1.03
CA PRO A 169 14.02 10.04 0.04
C PRO A 169 14.09 8.54 0.32
N ASP A 170 13.99 8.16 1.60
CA ASP A 170 14.06 6.77 2.05
C ASP A 170 12.66 6.08 2.00
N ASP A 171 11.59 6.86 1.79
CA ASP A 171 10.25 6.30 1.60
C ASP A 171 10.11 5.73 0.18
N ILE A 172 10.43 4.44 0.01
CA ILE A 172 10.46 3.76 -1.30
C ILE A 172 9.46 2.62 -1.47
N THR A 173 8.64 2.33 -0.45
CA THR A 173 7.73 1.15 -0.48
C THR A 173 6.78 1.17 -1.68
N PRO A 174 6.14 2.30 -2.06
CA PRO A 174 5.31 2.35 -3.26
C PRO A 174 6.08 2.07 -4.54
N GLU A 175 7.28 2.64 -4.68
CA GLU A 175 8.16 2.44 -5.83
C GLU A 175 8.65 1.00 -5.95
N ALA A 176 8.91 0.34 -4.81
CA ALA A 176 9.34 -1.06 -4.76
C ALA A 176 8.21 -2.04 -5.07
N ALA A 177 6.99 -1.77 -4.59
CA ALA A 177 5.84 -2.66 -4.75
C ALA A 177 5.16 -2.55 -6.13
N LEU A 178 5.00 -1.34 -6.67
CA LEU A 178 4.26 -1.10 -7.93
C LEU A 178 4.71 -1.97 -9.12
N PRO A 179 6.02 -2.19 -9.36
CA PRO A 179 6.48 -3.04 -10.47
C PRO A 179 6.09 -4.51 -10.36
N LEU A 180 5.74 -4.98 -9.16
CA LEU A 180 5.35 -6.37 -8.90
C LEU A 180 3.87 -6.62 -9.19
N PHE A 181 3.05 -5.57 -9.29
CA PHE A 181 1.60 -5.73 -9.42
C PHE A 181 1.20 -6.05 -10.86
N ASP A 182 0.56 -7.21 -11.05
CA ASP A 182 -0.18 -7.55 -12.28
C ASP A 182 -1.41 -6.65 -12.43
N LYS A 183 -2.08 -6.36 -11.31
CA LYS A 183 -3.26 -5.52 -11.23
C LYS A 183 -3.15 -4.58 -10.03
N GLN A 184 -3.25 -3.27 -10.27
CA GLN A 184 -3.33 -2.27 -9.19
C GLN A 184 -4.76 -2.18 -8.66
N LEU A 185 -4.91 -1.93 -7.36
CA LEU A 185 -6.18 -1.68 -6.68
C LEU A 185 -6.25 -0.21 -6.25
N PRO A 186 -6.44 0.75 -7.18
CA PRO A 186 -6.39 2.19 -6.86
C PRO A 186 -7.43 2.61 -5.82
N GLY A 187 -8.58 1.92 -5.78
CA GLY A 187 -9.65 2.15 -4.81
C GLY A 187 -9.20 2.00 -3.35
N PHE A 188 -8.21 1.15 -3.07
CA PHE A 188 -7.63 1.00 -1.72
C PHE A 188 -7.01 2.31 -1.24
N GLY A 189 -6.10 2.89 -2.03
CA GLY A 189 -5.43 4.13 -1.67
C GLY A 189 -6.39 5.32 -1.60
N GLU A 190 -7.38 5.36 -2.49
CA GLU A 190 -8.45 6.38 -2.48
C GLU A 190 -9.29 6.31 -1.21
N LEU A 191 -9.79 5.12 -0.86
CA LEU A 191 -10.57 4.89 0.34
C LEU A 191 -9.75 5.20 1.59
N PHE A 192 -8.51 4.70 1.67
CA PHE A 192 -7.61 4.97 2.78
C PHE A 192 -7.41 6.47 3.01
N ARG A 193 -7.15 7.25 1.95
CA ARG A 193 -6.98 8.71 2.05
C ARG A 193 -8.27 9.42 2.43
N ARG A 194 -9.42 8.96 1.92
CA ARG A 194 -10.74 9.50 2.29
C ARG A 194 -10.97 9.36 3.79
N LEU A 195 -10.80 8.14 4.33
CA LEU A 195 -10.96 7.86 5.75
C LEU A 195 -9.92 8.63 6.59
N SER A 196 -8.66 8.65 6.16
CA SER A 196 -7.58 9.39 6.84
C SER A 196 -7.83 10.90 6.93
N THR A 197 -8.60 11.48 6.01
CA THR A 197 -8.86 12.93 5.98
C THR A 197 -9.56 13.40 7.24
N GLU A 198 -10.41 12.56 7.84
CA GLU A 198 -11.14 12.90 9.07
C GLU A 198 -10.18 13.01 10.27
N GLU A 199 -9.12 12.19 10.30
CA GLU A 199 -8.14 12.17 11.39
C GLU A 199 -7.00 13.18 11.23
N VAL A 200 -6.43 13.27 10.02
CA VAL A 200 -5.19 14.02 9.78
C VAL A 200 -5.37 15.25 8.87
N GLY A 201 -6.58 15.46 8.36
CA GLY A 201 -6.91 16.58 7.47
C GLY A 201 -6.06 16.59 6.19
N THR A 202 -5.60 17.77 5.79
CA THR A 202 -4.80 17.96 4.57
C THR A 202 -3.45 17.23 4.58
N ARG A 203 -2.99 16.73 5.73
CA ARG A 203 -1.77 15.91 5.81
C ARG A 203 -1.91 14.60 5.03
N THR A 204 -3.13 14.15 4.75
CA THR A 204 -3.42 12.99 3.90
C THR A 204 -2.78 13.08 2.51
N VAL A 205 -2.48 14.30 2.02
CA VAL A 205 -1.76 14.52 0.75
C VAL A 205 -0.40 13.82 0.71
N GLY A 206 0.25 13.66 1.86
CA GLY A 206 1.52 12.93 1.96
C GLY A 206 1.38 11.41 2.11
N SER A 207 0.16 10.87 2.17
CA SER A 207 -0.09 9.43 2.32
C SER A 207 -0.07 8.74 0.97
N ARG A 208 0.88 7.82 0.78
CA ARG A 208 1.03 7.03 -0.47
C ARG A 208 0.67 5.56 -0.24
N ALA A 209 -0.42 5.30 0.49
CA ALA A 209 -0.97 3.96 0.60
C ALA A 209 -1.44 3.43 -0.77
N LEU A 210 -1.16 2.16 -1.05
CA LEU A 210 -1.48 1.49 -2.31
C LEU A 210 -1.70 -0.01 -2.07
N ALA A 211 -2.39 -0.66 -3.01
CA ALA A 211 -2.52 -2.09 -3.01
C ALA A 211 -2.57 -2.64 -4.44
N GLY A 212 -2.34 -3.93 -4.59
CA GLY A 212 -2.36 -4.64 -5.86
C GLY A 212 -2.43 -6.14 -5.69
N VAL A 213 -2.55 -6.84 -6.82
CA VAL A 213 -2.40 -8.29 -6.94
C VAL A 213 -1.11 -8.58 -7.68
N ALA A 214 -0.30 -9.50 -7.17
CA ALA A 214 0.94 -10.00 -7.77
C ALA A 214 0.93 -11.54 -7.66
N GLU A 215 0.99 -12.25 -8.79
CA GLU A 215 0.96 -13.74 -8.86
C GLU A 215 -0.13 -14.37 -7.97
N ASP A 216 -1.33 -13.78 -7.99
CA ASP A 216 -2.51 -14.17 -7.19
C ASP A 216 -2.46 -13.82 -5.68
N THR A 217 -1.35 -13.26 -5.18
CA THR A 217 -1.21 -12.73 -3.82
C THR A 217 -1.63 -11.27 -3.74
N LEU A 218 -2.41 -10.91 -2.70
CA LEU A 218 -2.76 -9.51 -2.43
C LEU A 218 -1.61 -8.81 -1.71
N VAL A 219 -1.26 -7.58 -2.11
CA VAL A 219 -0.24 -6.78 -1.43
C VAL A 219 -0.83 -5.43 -1.04
N PHE A 220 -0.80 -5.12 0.26
CA PHE A 220 -1.26 -3.86 0.84
C PHE A 220 -0.08 -3.10 1.46
N CYS A 221 0.15 -1.87 0.98
CA CYS A 221 1.19 -1.00 1.50
C CYS A 221 0.56 0.19 2.23
N ILE A 222 0.75 0.25 3.56
CA ILE A 222 0.17 1.28 4.42
C ILE A 222 1.25 2.10 5.17
N PRO A 223 0.94 3.33 5.62
CA PRO A 223 1.88 4.13 6.40
C PRO A 223 2.30 3.49 7.73
N GLY A 224 3.51 3.82 8.17
CA GLY A 224 4.16 3.21 9.34
C GLY A 224 3.68 3.72 10.71
N SER A 225 2.73 4.64 10.79
CA SER A 225 2.21 5.10 12.10
C SER A 225 1.22 4.10 12.68
N ARG A 226 1.11 4.01 14.02
CA ARG A 226 0.17 3.09 14.66
C ARG A 226 -1.29 3.40 14.27
N ASN A 227 -1.65 4.69 14.17
CA ASN A 227 -3.01 5.10 13.75
C ASN A 227 -3.29 4.71 12.30
N ALA A 228 -2.32 4.85 11.40
CA ALA A 228 -2.49 4.45 10.00
C ALA A 228 -2.60 2.92 9.86
N ALA A 229 -1.84 2.17 10.67
CA ALA A 229 -1.98 0.72 10.77
C ALA A 229 -3.37 0.32 11.25
N GLN A 230 -3.87 0.98 12.30
CA GLN A 230 -5.24 0.83 12.79
C GLN A 230 -6.28 1.06 11.71
N LEU A 231 -6.28 2.24 11.11
CA LEU A 231 -7.23 2.60 10.07
C LEU A 231 -7.17 1.63 8.88
N GLY A 232 -5.96 1.30 8.41
CA GLY A 232 -5.79 0.42 7.24
C GLY A 232 -6.30 -1.00 7.50
N ILE A 233 -6.04 -1.54 8.69
CA ILE A 233 -6.44 -2.89 9.05
C ILE A 233 -7.95 -2.96 9.33
N GLU A 234 -8.46 -2.15 10.26
CA GLU A 234 -9.84 -2.26 10.74
C GLU A 234 -10.86 -1.83 9.68
N GLU A 235 -10.60 -0.72 8.98
CA GLU A 235 -11.61 -0.11 8.10
C GLU A 235 -11.55 -0.59 6.65
N VAL A 236 -10.46 -1.27 6.25
CA VAL A 236 -10.24 -1.64 4.84
C VAL A 236 -9.76 -3.07 4.66
N ILE A 237 -8.66 -3.47 5.28
CA ILE A 237 -8.04 -4.78 4.99
C ILE A 237 -8.89 -5.92 5.56
N LEU A 238 -9.26 -5.89 6.85
CA LEU A 238 -10.04 -6.98 7.46
C LEU A 238 -11.41 -7.20 6.79
N PRO A 239 -12.19 -6.14 6.45
CA PRO A 239 -13.46 -6.33 5.76
C PRO A 239 -13.33 -6.97 4.37
N GLU A 240 -12.22 -6.73 3.67
CA GLU A 240 -12.09 -7.05 2.25
C GLU A 240 -11.15 -8.23 1.95
N VAL A 241 -10.16 -8.53 2.79
CA VAL A 241 -9.07 -9.44 2.44
C VAL A 241 -9.56 -10.85 2.08
N GLY A 242 -10.53 -11.39 2.81
CA GLY A 242 -11.10 -12.71 2.53
C GLY A 242 -11.84 -12.76 1.18
N HIS A 243 -12.57 -11.69 0.85
CA HIS A 243 -13.27 -11.57 -0.43
C HIS A 243 -12.28 -11.39 -1.59
N LEU A 244 -11.30 -10.48 -1.44
CA LEU A 244 -10.32 -10.17 -2.48
C LEU A 244 -9.39 -11.36 -2.78
N VAL A 245 -8.93 -12.09 -1.76
CA VAL A 245 -8.16 -13.34 -1.94
C VAL A 245 -9.01 -14.38 -2.67
N GLY A 246 -10.30 -14.48 -2.33
CA GLY A 246 -11.26 -15.32 -3.02
C GLY A 246 -11.37 -15.06 -4.52
N LEU A 247 -11.37 -13.79 -4.92
CA LEU A 247 -11.44 -13.34 -6.31
C LEU A 247 -10.10 -13.38 -7.05
N ALA A 248 -9.00 -13.23 -6.34
CA ALA A 248 -7.66 -13.25 -6.93
C ALA A 248 -7.18 -14.67 -7.21
N ALA A 249 -7.59 -15.65 -6.39
CA ALA A 249 -7.27 -17.04 -6.61
C ALA A 249 -7.79 -17.50 -7.99
N PRO A 250 -7.00 -18.25 -8.77
CA PRO A 250 -7.45 -18.78 -10.05
C PRO A 250 -8.67 -19.68 -9.84
N ASP A 251 -9.67 -19.56 -10.74
CA ASP A 251 -10.83 -20.43 -10.72
C ASP A 251 -10.38 -21.89 -10.86
N ASP A 252 -10.63 -22.72 -9.84
CA ASP A 252 -10.54 -24.18 -9.91
C ASP A 252 -11.68 -24.72 -10.81
N HIS A 253 -11.66 -24.35 -12.10
CA HIS A 253 -12.50 -24.95 -13.12
C HIS A 253 -11.67 -26.04 -13.82
N ASP A 254 -11.86 -27.28 -13.33
CA ASP A 254 -11.41 -28.57 -13.90
C ASP A 254 -11.56 -28.67 -15.44
#